data_AF-Q8TZ79-F1
#
_entry.id   AF-Q8TZ79-F1
#
_cell.length_a   1.000
_cell.length_b   1.000
_cell.length_c   1.000
_cell.angle_alpha   90.00
_cell.angle_beta   90.00
_cell.angle_gamma   90.00
#
_symmetry.space_group_name_H-M   'P 1'
#
loop_
_entity.id
_entity.type
_entity.pdbx_description
1 polymer ?
#
loop_
_entity_poly.entity_id
_entity_poly.type
_entity_poly.pdbx_seq_one_letter_code
_entity_poly.pdbx_strand_id
1 'polypeptide(L)'
;MRRYVEPGKFVLPGDKITVAEAFYPGPGTYEDGGVVRAAITGRVEVDLEEREVRVEPYVDTPPKLKRGASVIGRVQSVKEQVVLVKICFVDDRTDREPPTSGVGGIHISKVRDAYVEDLADEFQPGDIVRARVVSTKMPVQLSTVGKEYGVVLAYCTRCRSELEKVKGRTLRCPVCGHTETRKVAAGYLREAESDA
;
A
#
# COMPACT_ATOMS: atom_id res chain seq x y z
N MET A 1 33.01 23.20 -23.06
CA MET A 1 32.64 22.41 -21.87
C MET A 1 31.22 22.83 -21.48
N ARG A 2 30.21 21.96 -21.64
CA ARG A 2 28.80 22.32 -21.35
C ARG A 2 28.65 22.52 -19.84
N ARG A 3 28.10 23.67 -19.42
CA ARG A 3 28.02 24.09 -18.00
C ARG A 3 26.96 23.33 -17.19
N TYR A 4 25.97 22.73 -17.85
CA TYR A 4 24.94 21.90 -17.25
C TYR A 4 24.35 20.95 -18.30
N VAL A 5 23.69 19.89 -17.84
CA VAL A 5 22.94 18.93 -18.67
C VAL A 5 21.59 19.54 -19.08
N GLU A 6 21.24 19.40 -20.36
CA GLU A 6 19.98 19.88 -20.92
C GLU A 6 18.78 19.10 -20.33
N PRO A 7 17.64 19.76 -20.06
CA PRO A 7 16.41 19.08 -19.68
C PRO A 7 16.03 17.99 -20.70
N GLY A 8 15.51 16.87 -20.21
CA GLY A 8 15.14 15.70 -21.00
C GLY A 8 16.29 14.76 -21.37
N LYS A 9 17.55 15.12 -21.07
CA LYS A 9 18.69 14.24 -21.32
C LYS A 9 18.68 13.03 -20.40
N PHE A 10 18.96 11.86 -20.98
CA PHE A 10 19.17 10.61 -20.24
C PHE A 10 20.49 10.62 -19.47
N VAL A 11 20.44 10.19 -18.21
CA VAL A 11 21.58 10.16 -17.27
C VAL A 11 21.64 8.84 -16.51
N LEU A 12 22.86 8.47 -16.11
CA LEU A 12 23.16 7.33 -15.25
C LEU A 12 23.58 7.81 -13.84
N PRO A 13 23.45 6.96 -12.80
CA PRO A 13 23.93 7.29 -11.46
C PRO A 13 25.41 7.69 -11.47
N GLY A 14 25.71 8.84 -10.85
CA GLY A 14 27.05 9.45 -10.81
C GLY A 14 27.31 10.49 -11.89
N ASP A 15 26.49 10.55 -12.94
CA ASP A 15 26.61 11.56 -13.99
C ASP A 15 26.48 12.98 -13.40
N LYS A 16 27.38 13.86 -13.80
CA LYS A 16 27.33 15.28 -13.43
C LYS A 16 26.18 15.96 -14.18
N ILE A 17 25.24 16.53 -13.43
CA ILE A 17 24.12 17.28 -13.99
C ILE A 17 24.45 18.77 -14.02
N THR A 18 24.81 19.33 -12.86
CA THR A 18 25.12 20.76 -12.70
C THR A 18 26.00 20.99 -11.47
N VAL A 19 26.30 22.25 -11.15
CA VAL A 19 26.95 22.68 -9.91
C VAL A 19 25.89 23.19 -8.92
N ALA A 20 26.14 23.03 -7.62
CA ALA A 20 25.18 23.34 -6.55
C ALA A 20 24.83 24.84 -6.49
N GLU A 21 25.71 25.71 -6.97
CA GLU A 21 25.46 27.15 -7.06
C GLU A 21 24.45 27.53 -8.16
N ALA A 22 24.22 26.64 -9.13
CA ALA A 22 23.26 26.88 -10.21
C ALA A 22 21.85 26.40 -9.84
N PHE A 23 21.76 25.19 -9.29
CA PHE A 23 20.49 24.57 -8.89
C PHE A 23 20.67 23.66 -7.67
N TYR A 24 19.64 23.60 -6.84
CA TYR A 24 19.58 22.72 -5.68
C TYR A 24 19.32 21.26 -6.08
N PRO A 25 19.86 20.28 -5.34
CA PRO A 25 19.63 18.86 -5.58
C PRO A 25 18.21 18.46 -5.16
N GLY A 26 17.43 17.97 -6.13
CA GLY A 26 16.09 17.43 -5.91
C GLY A 26 16.00 15.91 -5.95
N PRO A 27 14.79 15.32 -5.89
CA PRO A 27 14.55 13.89 -6.08
C PRO A 27 15.31 13.28 -7.25
N GLY A 28 15.96 12.14 -7.00
CA GLY A 28 16.76 11.46 -8.02
C GLY A 28 18.16 12.05 -8.23
N THR A 29 18.57 13.03 -7.41
CA THR A 29 19.92 13.62 -7.42
C THR A 29 20.54 13.65 -6.02
N TYR A 30 21.84 13.92 -5.95
CA TYR A 30 22.56 14.20 -4.72
C TYR A 30 23.68 15.21 -4.97
N GLU A 31 24.14 15.88 -3.92
CA GLU A 31 25.31 16.76 -3.98
C GLU A 31 26.56 16.01 -3.51
N ASP A 32 27.64 16.17 -4.26
CA ASP A 32 28.97 15.67 -3.93
C ASP A 32 30.01 16.74 -4.29
N GLY A 33 30.60 17.36 -3.27
CA GLY A 33 31.65 18.37 -3.43
C GLY A 33 31.23 19.59 -4.27
N GLY A 34 30.02 20.13 -4.06
CA GLY A 34 29.48 21.27 -4.82
C GLY A 34 29.00 20.91 -6.23
N VAL A 35 28.95 19.63 -6.58
CA VAL A 35 28.44 19.14 -7.86
C VAL A 35 27.17 18.34 -7.63
N VAL A 36 26.10 18.72 -8.33
CA VAL A 36 24.85 17.95 -8.34
C VAL A 36 24.97 16.82 -9.36
N ARG A 37 24.82 15.59 -8.87
CA ARG A 37 24.94 14.35 -9.64
C ARG A 37 23.63 13.58 -9.65
N ALA A 38 23.42 12.77 -10.68
CA ALA A 38 22.30 11.84 -10.73
C ALA A 38 22.47 10.72 -9.68
N ALA A 39 21.44 10.48 -8.87
CA ALA A 39 21.38 9.36 -7.94
C ALA A 39 20.78 8.10 -8.60
N ILE A 40 19.96 8.30 -9.64
CA ILE A 40 19.22 7.24 -10.33
C ILE A 40 19.37 7.36 -11.85
N THR A 41 19.05 6.29 -12.57
CA THR A 41 18.97 6.31 -14.04
C THR A 41 17.66 6.95 -14.50
N GLY A 42 17.73 7.96 -15.35
CA GLY A 42 16.52 8.72 -15.68
C GLY A 42 16.71 9.85 -16.68
N ARG A 43 15.71 10.72 -16.77
CA ARG A 43 15.76 11.96 -17.55
C ARG A 43 15.84 13.15 -16.61
N VAL A 44 16.70 14.11 -16.94
CA VAL A 44 16.86 15.33 -16.14
C VAL A 44 15.66 16.24 -16.33
N GLU A 45 15.06 16.70 -15.23
CA GLU A 45 14.09 17.78 -15.20
C GLU A 45 14.63 18.94 -14.38
N VAL A 46 14.31 20.16 -14.80
CA VAL A 46 14.78 21.39 -14.15
C VAL A 46 13.56 22.23 -13.82
N ASP A 47 13.36 22.46 -12.54
CA ASP A 47 12.38 23.39 -12.03
C ASP A 47 13.05 24.77 -11.90
N LEU A 48 12.61 25.72 -12.74
CA LEU A 48 13.17 27.07 -12.76
C LEU A 48 12.61 27.96 -11.65
N GLU A 49 11.44 27.64 -11.12
CA GLU A 49 10.79 28.43 -10.06
C GLU A 49 11.48 28.16 -8.72
N GLU A 50 11.61 26.88 -8.36
CA GLU A 50 12.28 26.44 -7.13
C GLU A 50 13.81 26.35 -7.29
N ARG A 51 14.32 26.55 -8.51
CA ARG A 51 15.74 26.35 -8.88
C ARG A 51 16.25 24.98 -8.46
N GLU A 52 15.47 23.94 -8.74
CA GLU A 52 15.76 22.57 -8.34
C GLU A 52 15.99 21.68 -9.58
N VAL A 53 16.91 20.72 -9.46
CA VAL A 53 17.17 19.73 -10.51
C VAL A 53 16.78 18.35 -10.01
N ARG A 54 15.98 17.65 -10.81
CA ARG A 54 15.46 16.32 -10.50
C ARG A 54 15.81 15.35 -11.62
N VAL A 55 15.81 14.06 -11.31
CA VAL A 55 15.93 13.00 -12.31
C VAL A 55 14.69 12.13 -12.22
N GLU A 56 13.87 12.17 -13.29
CA GLU A 56 12.71 11.31 -13.41
C GLU A 56 13.17 9.91 -13.84
N PRO A 57 12.82 8.86 -13.08
CA PRO A 57 13.30 7.51 -13.31
C PRO A 57 12.86 6.99 -14.69
N TYR A 58 13.81 6.41 -15.44
CA TYR A 58 13.50 5.77 -16.74
C TYR A 58 12.93 4.36 -16.58
N VAL A 59 13.15 3.76 -15.41
CA VAL A 59 12.68 2.42 -15.05
C VAL A 59 11.56 2.51 -14.02
N ASP A 60 10.76 1.45 -13.91
CA ASP A 60 9.70 1.42 -12.91
C ASP A 60 10.27 1.56 -11.49
N THR A 61 9.64 2.42 -10.68
CA THR A 61 10.04 2.68 -9.30
C THR A 61 9.07 2.01 -8.33
N PRO A 62 9.57 1.52 -7.18
CA PRO A 62 8.69 0.88 -6.21
C PRO A 62 7.53 1.80 -5.80
N PRO A 63 6.30 1.27 -5.67
CA PRO A 63 5.14 2.08 -5.37
C PRO A 63 5.29 2.78 -4.02
N LYS A 64 5.02 4.08 -4.00
CA LYS A 64 5.00 4.87 -2.77
C LYS A 64 3.61 4.84 -2.17
N LEU A 65 3.51 4.53 -0.88
CA LEU A 65 2.25 4.60 -0.15
C LEU A 65 1.75 6.05 -0.13
N LYS A 66 0.58 6.31 -0.69
CA LYS A 66 -0.06 7.64 -0.67
C LYS A 66 -1.30 7.62 0.20
N ARG A 67 -1.58 8.74 0.85
CA ARG A 67 -2.86 8.93 1.56
C ARG A 67 -4.01 8.78 0.56
N GLY A 68 -5.01 8.01 0.96
CA GLY A 68 -6.20 7.73 0.16
C GLY A 68 -6.07 6.53 -0.77
N ALA A 69 -4.87 5.97 -0.96
CA ALA A 69 -4.66 4.77 -1.77
C ALA A 69 -5.30 3.53 -1.12
N SER A 70 -5.70 2.58 -1.96
CA SER A 70 -6.18 1.27 -1.53
C SER A 70 -5.01 0.30 -1.48
N VAL A 71 -4.98 -0.54 -0.45
CA VAL A 71 -3.92 -1.51 -0.21
C VAL A 71 -4.49 -2.87 0.10
N ILE A 72 -3.76 -3.90 -0.29
CA ILE A 72 -4.03 -5.29 0.08
C ILE A 72 -2.97 -5.71 1.08
N GLY A 73 -3.41 -6.28 2.19
CA GLY A 73 -2.51 -6.76 3.22
C GLY A 73 -3.04 -7.99 3.93
N ARG A 74 -2.16 -8.65 4.68
CA ARG A 74 -2.49 -9.82 5.49
C ARG A 74 -2.53 -9.45 6.97
N VAL A 75 -3.59 -9.84 7.66
CA VAL A 75 -3.72 -9.64 9.11
C VAL A 75 -2.64 -10.48 9.81
N GLN A 76 -1.75 -9.84 10.56
CA GLN A 76 -0.75 -10.51 11.39
C GLN A 76 -1.30 -10.84 12.77
N SER A 77 -2.00 -9.89 13.39
CA SER A 77 -2.58 -10.07 14.72
C SER A 77 -3.75 -9.13 14.92
N VAL A 78 -4.72 -9.58 15.71
CA VAL A 78 -5.86 -8.78 16.18
C VAL A 78 -5.66 -8.53 17.66
N LYS A 79 -5.61 -7.26 18.07
CA LYS A 79 -5.63 -6.83 19.48
C LYS A 79 -7.00 -6.22 19.79
N GLU A 80 -7.27 -5.92 21.06
CA GLU A 80 -8.55 -5.37 21.52
C GLU A 80 -8.99 -4.11 20.76
N GLN A 81 -8.06 -3.20 20.45
CA GLN A 81 -8.38 -1.90 19.82
C GLN A 81 -7.73 -1.69 18.45
N VAL A 82 -6.82 -2.58 18.03
CA VAL A 82 -6.08 -2.42 16.78
C VAL A 82 -5.82 -3.75 16.08
N VAL A 83 -6.02 -3.77 14.76
CA VAL A 83 -5.63 -4.87 13.88
C VAL A 83 -4.32 -4.51 13.21
N LEU A 84 -3.30 -5.36 13.34
CA LEU A 84 -2.02 -5.21 12.66
C LEU A 84 -2.07 -5.94 11.32
N VAL A 85 -1.87 -5.19 10.25
CA VAL A 85 -1.93 -5.68 8.87
C VAL A 85 -0.57 -5.47 8.22
N LYS A 86 0.04 -6.54 7.72
CA LYS A 86 1.21 -6.43 6.84
C LYS A 86 0.73 -6.01 5.45
N ILE A 87 1.12 -4.82 5.03
CA ILE A 87 0.80 -4.32 3.68
C ILE A 87 1.66 -5.09 2.68
N CYS A 88 1.03 -5.73 1.68
CA CYS A 88 1.70 -6.49 0.63
C CYS A 88 1.70 -5.72 -0.69
N PHE A 89 0.54 -5.17 -1.07
CA PHE A 89 0.36 -4.50 -2.36
C PHE A 89 -0.39 -3.18 -2.20
N VAL A 90 -0.16 -2.26 -3.13
CA VAL A 90 -0.99 -1.07 -3.33
C VAL A 90 -1.78 -1.31 -4.62
N ASP A 91 -3.09 -1.07 -4.62
CA ASP A 91 -4.01 -1.48 -5.71
C ASP A 91 -3.63 -0.93 -7.09
N ASP A 92 -2.87 0.17 -7.16
CA ASP A 92 -2.43 0.80 -8.40
C ASP A 92 -1.14 0.18 -8.99
N ARG A 93 -0.46 -0.70 -8.25
CA ARG A 93 0.78 -1.39 -8.63
C ARG A 93 0.93 -2.72 -7.87
N THR A 94 0.53 -3.83 -8.51
CA THR A 94 0.65 -5.19 -7.96
C THR A 94 1.95 -5.90 -8.34
N ASP A 95 2.76 -5.28 -9.19
CA ASP A 95 4.01 -5.81 -9.74
C ASP A 95 5.18 -5.77 -8.75
N ARG A 96 5.08 -4.94 -7.70
CA ARG A 96 6.16 -4.77 -6.72
C ARG A 96 5.66 -4.42 -5.33
N GLU A 97 6.21 -5.06 -4.30
CA GLU A 97 5.93 -4.66 -2.91
C GLU A 97 6.45 -3.24 -2.65
N PRO A 98 5.70 -2.39 -1.92
CA PRO A 98 6.20 -1.09 -1.51
C PRO A 98 7.45 -1.28 -0.63
N PRO A 99 8.51 -0.49 -0.84
CA PRO A 99 9.79 -0.65 -0.14
C PRO A 99 9.64 -0.36 1.35
N THR A 100 8.64 0.43 1.71
CA THR A 100 8.14 0.58 3.08
C THR A 100 7.07 -0.49 3.32
N SER A 101 7.47 -1.75 3.39
CA SER A 101 6.60 -2.89 3.75
C SER A 101 6.21 -2.79 5.23
N GLY A 102 5.51 -1.70 5.57
CA GLY A 102 5.17 -1.30 6.91
C GLY A 102 3.98 -2.12 7.42
N VAL A 103 4.01 -2.41 8.71
CA VAL A 103 2.82 -2.85 9.43
C VAL A 103 1.88 -1.66 9.53
N GLY A 104 0.71 -1.78 8.93
CA GLY A 104 -0.39 -0.84 9.07
C GLY A 104 -1.30 -1.23 10.24
N GLY A 105 -1.83 -0.24 10.95
CA GLY A 105 -2.79 -0.42 12.02
C GLY A 105 -4.19 0.02 11.58
N ILE A 106 -5.19 -0.84 11.77
CA ILE A 106 -6.60 -0.47 11.68
C ILE A 106 -7.13 -0.35 13.11
N HIS A 107 -7.47 0.87 13.52
CA HIS A 107 -8.11 1.10 14.82
C HIS A 107 -9.59 0.68 14.80
N ILE A 108 -10.16 0.23 15.92
CA ILE A 108 -11.56 -0.22 16.01
C ILE A 108 -12.57 0.79 15.48
N SER A 109 -12.35 2.09 15.71
CA SER A 109 -13.19 3.17 15.18
C SER A 109 -13.07 3.41 13.66
N LYS A 110 -12.12 2.74 13.00
CA LYS A 110 -11.88 2.81 11.54
C LYS A 110 -12.22 1.49 10.84
N VAL A 111 -12.97 0.61 11.51
CA VAL A 111 -13.42 -0.65 10.93
C VAL A 111 -14.68 -0.48 10.10
N ARG A 112 -15.73 0.14 10.64
CA ARG A 112 -17.02 0.38 9.97
C ARG A 112 -17.69 1.62 10.56
N ASP A 113 -18.72 2.16 9.89
CA ASP A 113 -19.51 3.31 10.39
C ASP A 113 -20.45 2.95 11.56
N ALA A 114 -20.59 1.67 11.88
CA ALA A 114 -21.34 1.17 13.02
C ALA A 114 -20.42 0.80 14.19
N TYR A 115 -20.96 0.85 15.42
CA TYR A 115 -20.23 0.44 16.61
C TYR A 115 -19.75 -1.01 16.51
N VAL A 116 -18.46 -1.27 16.75
CA VAL A 116 -17.85 -2.61 16.79
C VAL A 116 -17.54 -2.92 18.24
N GLU A 117 -18.03 -4.05 18.74
CA GLU A 117 -17.73 -4.53 20.09
C GLU A 117 -16.39 -5.25 20.12
N ASP A 118 -16.19 -6.23 19.22
CA ASP A 118 -14.97 -7.03 19.14
C ASP A 118 -14.39 -7.03 17.71
N LEU A 119 -13.08 -6.82 17.62
CA LEU A 119 -12.32 -6.92 16.38
C LEU A 119 -12.16 -8.37 15.90
N ALA A 120 -12.23 -9.35 16.80
CA ALA A 120 -12.15 -10.77 16.49
C ALA A 120 -13.33 -11.26 15.62
N ASP A 121 -14.49 -10.61 15.72
CA ASP A 121 -15.67 -10.88 14.90
C ASP A 121 -15.58 -10.26 13.49
N GLU A 122 -14.66 -9.31 13.31
CA GLU A 122 -14.47 -8.57 12.07
C GLU A 122 -13.29 -9.12 11.27
N PHE A 123 -12.21 -9.52 11.96
CA PHE A 123 -10.95 -9.98 11.37
C PHE A 123 -10.34 -11.13 12.17
N GLN A 124 -9.64 -12.03 11.50
CA GLN A 124 -8.80 -13.05 12.14
C GLN A 124 -7.36 -13.04 11.60
N PRO A 125 -6.38 -13.50 12.40
CA PRO A 125 -5.00 -13.66 11.94
C PRO A 125 -4.91 -14.58 10.72
N GLY A 126 -4.26 -14.09 9.67
CA GLY A 126 -4.12 -14.78 8.38
C GLY A 126 -5.10 -14.34 7.31
N ASP A 127 -6.16 -13.61 7.65
CA ASP A 127 -7.11 -13.06 6.68
C ASP A 127 -6.41 -12.06 5.74
N ILE A 128 -6.83 -12.04 4.47
CA ILE A 128 -6.41 -11.05 3.48
C ILE A 128 -7.44 -9.93 3.46
N VAL A 129 -6.98 -8.69 3.63
CA VAL A 129 -7.81 -7.51 3.82
C VAL A 129 -7.44 -6.45 2.79
N ARG A 130 -8.47 -5.86 2.19
CA ARG A 130 -8.37 -4.63 1.40
C ARG A 130 -8.73 -3.44 2.29
N ALA A 131 -7.83 -2.48 2.41
CA ALA A 131 -8.00 -1.31 3.27
C ALA A 131 -7.57 -0.03 2.55
N ARG A 132 -8.01 1.12 3.07
CA ARG A 132 -7.63 2.45 2.59
C ARG A 132 -6.60 3.09 3.51
N VAL A 133 -5.57 3.71 2.93
CA VAL A 133 -4.55 4.44 3.68
C VAL A 133 -5.11 5.78 4.16
N VAL A 134 -5.22 5.97 5.47
CA VAL A 134 -5.65 7.25 6.07
C VAL A 134 -4.45 8.17 6.30
N SER A 135 -3.32 7.61 6.71
CA SER A 135 -2.08 8.34 6.97
C SER A 135 -0.88 7.45 6.64
N THR A 136 0.12 8.05 6.00
CA THR A 136 1.41 7.42 5.67
C THR A 136 2.46 7.62 6.76
N LYS A 137 2.17 8.44 7.80
CA LYS A 137 3.06 8.64 8.95
C LYS A 137 3.17 7.33 9.74
N MET A 138 4.37 6.91 10.11
CA MET A 138 4.55 5.69 10.90
C MET A 138 4.00 5.85 12.33
N PRO A 139 3.25 4.86 12.85
CA PRO A 139 2.75 3.67 12.16
C PRO A 139 1.63 4.01 11.16
N VAL A 140 1.67 3.38 9.98
CA VAL A 140 0.70 3.63 8.90
C VAL A 140 -0.71 3.36 9.40
N GLN A 141 -1.62 4.32 9.18
CA GLN A 141 -3.01 4.18 9.60
C GLN A 141 -3.87 3.73 8.43
N LEU A 142 -4.59 2.64 8.64
CA LEU A 142 -5.50 2.04 7.67
C LEU A 142 -6.94 2.17 8.14
N SER A 143 -7.86 2.19 7.19
CA SER A 143 -9.31 2.19 7.42
C SER A 143 -9.97 1.17 6.52
N THR A 144 -10.97 0.48 7.05
CA THR A 144 -11.84 -0.40 6.27
C THR A 144 -13.27 0.15 6.19
N VAL A 145 -13.48 1.42 6.52
CA VAL A 145 -14.79 2.08 6.35
C VAL A 145 -15.16 2.15 4.87
N GLY A 146 -16.35 1.66 4.52
CA GLY A 146 -16.81 1.50 3.13
C GLY A 146 -17.15 0.04 2.80
N LYS A 147 -17.93 -0.17 1.73
CA LYS A 147 -18.33 -1.51 1.27
C LYS A 147 -17.23 -2.21 0.47
N GLU A 148 -16.36 -1.43 -0.20
CA GLU A 148 -15.23 -1.95 -0.98
C GLU A 148 -14.06 -2.45 -0.12
N TYR A 149 -14.01 -2.09 1.17
CA TYR A 149 -12.93 -2.44 2.10
C TYR A 149 -13.39 -3.44 3.15
N GLY A 150 -12.48 -4.34 3.53
CA GLY A 150 -12.75 -5.47 4.39
C GLY A 150 -11.94 -6.68 3.99
N VAL A 151 -12.28 -7.82 4.58
CA VAL A 151 -11.70 -9.12 4.25
C VAL A 151 -12.11 -9.52 2.84
N VAL A 152 -11.13 -9.88 2.00
CA VAL A 152 -11.30 -10.36 0.61
C VAL A 152 -11.08 -11.87 0.50
N LEU A 153 -10.32 -12.46 1.43
CA LEU A 153 -10.13 -13.90 1.56
C LEU A 153 -9.95 -14.24 3.04
N ALA A 154 -10.71 -15.21 3.52
CA ALA A 154 -10.65 -15.69 4.89
C ALA A 154 -10.45 -17.21 4.94
N TYR A 155 -9.88 -17.67 6.06
CA TYR A 155 -9.65 -19.09 6.32
C TYR A 155 -10.42 -19.54 7.56
N CYS A 156 -10.93 -20.78 7.52
CA CYS A 156 -11.67 -21.36 8.63
C CYS A 156 -10.79 -21.49 9.88
N THR A 157 -11.28 -21.06 11.04
CA THR A 157 -10.55 -21.16 12.31
C THR A 157 -10.26 -22.61 12.72
N ARG A 158 -11.11 -23.56 12.31
CA ARG A 158 -11.00 -24.98 12.67
C ARG A 158 -10.08 -25.77 11.74
N CYS A 159 -10.32 -25.71 10.44
CA CYS A 159 -9.65 -26.57 9.46
C CYS A 159 -8.74 -25.84 8.47
N ARG A 160 -8.63 -24.50 8.59
CA ARG A 160 -7.80 -23.64 7.72
C ARG A 160 -8.14 -23.68 6.23
N SER A 161 -9.22 -24.34 5.83
CA SER A 161 -9.74 -24.29 4.46
C SER A 161 -10.32 -22.90 4.17
N GLU A 162 -10.30 -22.50 2.90
CA GLU A 162 -10.87 -21.24 2.43
C GLU A 162 -12.37 -21.18 2.74
N LEU A 163 -12.84 -20.02 3.19
CA LEU A 163 -14.24 -19.79 3.52
C LEU A 163 -14.99 -19.22 2.31
N GLU A 164 -16.24 -19.63 2.15
CA GLU A 164 -17.15 -19.15 1.11
C GLU A 164 -18.18 -18.20 1.70
N LYS A 165 -18.42 -17.09 1.01
CA LYS A 165 -19.43 -16.11 1.40
C LYS A 165 -20.80 -16.63 1.03
N VAL A 166 -21.64 -16.85 2.05
CA VAL A 166 -23.01 -17.33 1.89
C VAL A 166 -23.97 -16.15 1.74
N LYS A 167 -23.97 -15.25 2.72
CA LYS A 167 -24.86 -14.08 2.72
C LYS A 167 -24.29 -12.97 3.58
N GLY A 168 -24.21 -11.75 3.02
CA GLY A 168 -23.74 -10.57 3.74
C GLY A 168 -22.34 -10.78 4.32
N ARG A 169 -22.27 -10.89 5.66
CA ARG A 169 -21.03 -11.06 6.44
C ARG A 169 -20.76 -12.50 6.89
N THR A 170 -21.67 -13.42 6.57
CA THR A 170 -21.61 -14.81 7.00
C THR A 170 -20.81 -15.63 6.00
N LEU A 171 -19.75 -16.23 6.52
CA LEU A 171 -18.83 -17.11 5.80
C LEU A 171 -19.02 -18.54 6.28
N ARG A 172 -19.00 -19.52 5.37
CA ARG A 172 -19.13 -20.94 5.69
C ARG A 172 -17.97 -21.72 5.08
N CYS A 173 -17.43 -22.65 5.85
CA CYS A 173 -16.44 -23.58 5.36
C CYS A 173 -17.11 -24.72 4.58
N PRO A 174 -16.73 -24.97 3.32
CA PRO A 174 -17.27 -26.09 2.55
C PRO A 174 -16.80 -27.46 3.04
N VAL A 175 -15.66 -27.52 3.78
CA VAL A 175 -15.05 -28.78 4.23
C VAL A 175 -15.61 -29.24 5.58
N CYS A 176 -15.61 -28.38 6.60
CA CYS A 176 -16.05 -28.75 7.95
C CYS A 176 -17.44 -28.20 8.32
N GLY A 177 -18.06 -27.41 7.45
CA GLY A 177 -19.37 -26.81 7.67
C GLY A 177 -19.42 -25.68 8.70
N HIS A 178 -18.29 -25.32 9.31
CA HIS A 178 -18.23 -24.26 10.32
C HIS A 178 -18.57 -22.90 9.71
N THR A 179 -19.40 -22.14 10.44
CA THR A 179 -19.89 -20.83 10.02
C THR A 179 -19.31 -19.76 10.94
N GLU A 180 -18.80 -18.69 10.35
CA GLU A 180 -18.18 -17.58 11.06
C GLU A 180 -18.57 -16.24 10.40
N THR A 181 -18.38 -15.15 11.11
CA THR A 181 -18.61 -13.80 10.56
C THR A 181 -17.29 -13.05 10.39
N ARG A 182 -17.23 -12.22 9.35
CA ARG A 182 -16.13 -11.28 9.10
C ARG A 182 -16.65 -9.97 8.55
N LYS A 183 -15.82 -8.93 8.54
CA LYS A 183 -16.06 -7.73 7.77
C LYS A 183 -15.77 -7.98 6.28
N VAL A 184 -16.69 -8.61 5.58
CA VAL A 184 -16.51 -8.99 4.18
C VAL A 184 -16.54 -7.76 3.27
N ALA A 185 -15.55 -7.62 2.38
CA ALA A 185 -15.53 -6.61 1.32
C ALA A 185 -16.47 -7.01 0.17
N ALA A 186 -16.93 -6.04 -0.62
CA ALA A 186 -17.76 -6.30 -1.80
C ALA A 186 -17.08 -7.24 -2.81
N GLY A 187 -15.76 -7.13 -2.99
CA GLY A 187 -14.96 -7.99 -3.87
C GLY A 187 -14.38 -9.23 -3.18
N TYR A 188 -15.18 -9.95 -2.40
CA TYR A 188 -14.73 -11.20 -1.77
C TYR A 188 -14.50 -12.28 -2.83
N LEU A 189 -13.36 -12.98 -2.75
CA LEU A 189 -12.89 -13.87 -3.83
C LEU A 189 -13.73 -15.13 -4.02
N ARG A 190 -14.33 -15.67 -2.96
CA ARG A 190 -15.15 -16.89 -2.99
C ARG A 190 -16.59 -16.60 -2.60
N GLU A 191 -17.43 -16.29 -3.57
CA GLU A 191 -18.87 -16.27 -3.37
C GLU A 191 -19.42 -17.68 -3.62
N ALA A 192 -20.25 -18.19 -2.71
CA ALA A 192 -20.98 -19.42 -2.98
C ALA A 192 -21.88 -19.15 -4.19
N GLU A 193 -21.84 -20.00 -5.21
CA GLU A 193 -22.73 -19.92 -6.36
C GLU A 193 -24.17 -19.85 -5.84
N SER A 194 -24.82 -18.71 -6.02
CA SER A 194 -26.26 -18.60 -5.83
C SER A 194 -26.89 -19.38 -6.98
N ASP A 195 -27.34 -20.60 -6.69
CA ASP A 195 -28.29 -21.30 -7.55
C ASP A 195 -29.46 -20.35 -7.87
N ALA A 196 -29.58 -20.00 -9.16
CA ALA A 196 -30.74 -19.50 -9.91
C ALA A 196 -31.69 -18.47 -9.25
#